data_AF-A0A1V5TFB3-F1
#
_entry.id   AF-A0A1V5TFB3-F1
#
_cell.length_a   1.000
_cell.length_b   1.000
_cell.length_c   1.000
_cell.angle_alpha   90.00
_cell.angle_beta   90.00
_cell.angle_gamma   90.00
#
_symmetry.space_group_name_H-M   'P 1'
#
loop_
_entity.id
_entity.type
_entity.pdbx_description
1 polymer ?
#
loop_
_entity_poly.entity_id
_entity_poly.type
_entity_poly.pdbx_seq_one_letter_code
_entity_poly.pdbx_strand_id
1 'polypeptide(L)'
;MSKIITLMEWLKEITRYPHDTHKFVQISEREGIGNPVNPDENFERVVLYIYTDSHCYSIVAIDKASGDGYLGCQVSARKPLAGEDWVRGNDLPDGPFTRNTWEKIKDAIIGYELVELSISEPCCEGVPYSSYTRCSAEAVITERPTEACSIDSKDKKT
;
A
#
# COMPACT_ATOMS: atom_id res chain seq x y z
N MET A 1 2.42 -21.74 -13.36
CA MET A 1 1.97 -20.37 -13.71
C MET A 1 3.19 -19.47 -13.53
N SER A 2 3.56 -18.64 -14.52
CA SER A 2 4.72 -17.73 -14.39
C SER A 2 4.49 -16.80 -13.20
N LYS A 3 5.53 -16.55 -12.37
CA LYS A 3 5.38 -15.64 -11.22
C LYS A 3 5.02 -14.22 -11.65
N ILE A 4 5.37 -13.82 -12.88
CA ILE A 4 4.95 -12.53 -13.44
C ILE A 4 3.44 -12.45 -13.64
N ILE A 5 2.82 -13.53 -14.13
CA ILE A 5 1.34 -13.59 -14.22
C ILE A 5 0.75 -13.46 -12.81
N THR A 6 1.33 -14.15 -11.83
CA THR A 6 0.91 -14.04 -10.42
C THR A 6 1.04 -12.61 -9.88
N LEU A 7 2.12 -11.89 -10.19
CA LEU A 7 2.28 -10.48 -9.80
C LEU A 7 1.25 -9.57 -10.48
N MET A 8 0.95 -9.80 -11.76
CA MET A 8 -0.09 -9.04 -12.46
C MET A 8 -1.48 -9.28 -11.86
N GLU A 9 -1.77 -10.49 -11.36
CA GLU A 9 -2.99 -10.77 -10.61
C GLU A 9 -3.01 -10.04 -9.27
N TRP A 10 -1.89 -9.97 -8.57
CA TRP A 10 -1.78 -9.25 -7.29
C TRP A 10 -1.91 -7.74 -7.45
N LEU A 11 -1.37 -7.17 -8.52
CA LEU A 11 -1.49 -5.74 -8.83
C LEU A 11 -2.95 -5.27 -8.96
N LYS A 12 -3.88 -6.18 -9.29
CA LYS A 12 -5.31 -5.90 -9.33
C LYS A 12 -5.86 -5.35 -8.01
N GLU A 13 -5.23 -5.68 -6.89
CA GLU A 13 -5.66 -5.26 -5.54
C GLU A 13 -5.49 -3.77 -5.28
N ILE A 14 -4.54 -3.14 -5.95
CA ILE A 14 -4.26 -1.70 -5.80
C ILE A 14 -4.71 -0.88 -6.99
N THR A 15 -5.01 -1.51 -8.12
CA THR A 15 -5.56 -0.79 -9.27
C THR A 15 -7.05 -0.54 -9.13
N ARG A 16 -7.48 0.70 -9.38
CA ARG A 16 -8.88 1.12 -9.34
C ARG A 16 -9.83 0.26 -10.19
N TYR A 17 -9.34 -0.23 -11.32
CA TYR A 17 -10.10 -1.08 -12.25
C TYR A 17 -9.33 -2.38 -12.49
N PRO A 18 -9.62 -3.46 -11.74
CA PRO A 18 -8.90 -4.73 -11.82
C PRO A 18 -8.84 -5.38 -13.22
N HIS A 19 -9.83 -5.13 -14.07
CA HIS A 19 -9.83 -5.63 -15.45
C HIS A 19 -8.90 -4.85 -16.38
N ASP A 20 -8.52 -3.65 -15.97
CA ASP A 20 -7.73 -2.68 -16.74
C ASP A 20 -6.34 -2.43 -16.14
N THR A 21 -5.86 -3.32 -15.27
CA THR A 21 -4.55 -3.19 -14.58
C THR A 21 -3.40 -2.88 -15.54
N HIS A 22 -3.42 -3.41 -16.76
CA HIS A 22 -2.44 -3.13 -17.81
C HIS A 22 -2.34 -1.64 -18.20
N LYS A 23 -3.37 -0.82 -17.95
CA LYS A 23 -3.35 0.63 -18.19
C LYS A 23 -2.64 1.42 -17.09
N PHE A 24 -2.42 0.80 -15.92
CA PHE A 24 -1.85 1.43 -14.73
C PHE A 24 -0.43 0.95 -14.44
N VAL A 25 0.07 -0.01 -15.20
CA VAL A 25 1.34 -0.69 -14.98
C VAL A 25 2.18 -0.62 -16.25
N GLN A 26 3.32 0.05 -16.18
CA GLN A 26 4.28 0.12 -17.27
C GLN A 26 5.36 -0.95 -17.07
N ILE A 27 5.51 -1.87 -18.02
CA ILE A 27 6.64 -2.80 -18.06
C ILE A 27 7.81 -2.10 -18.75
N SER A 28 8.93 -1.92 -18.07
CA SER A 28 10.11 -1.25 -18.63
C SER A 28 11.13 -2.24 -19.16
N GLU A 29 11.37 -3.30 -18.41
CA GLU A 29 12.39 -4.31 -18.72
C GLU A 29 11.78 -5.69 -18.54
N ARG A 30 12.07 -6.58 -19.48
CA ARG A 30 11.74 -8.00 -19.41
C ARG A 30 12.88 -8.77 -20.05
N GLU A 31 13.72 -9.35 -19.21
CA GLU A 31 14.95 -10.00 -19.67
C GLU A 31 15.00 -11.43 -19.13
N GLY A 32 15.33 -12.37 -20.03
CA GLY A 32 15.85 -13.67 -19.62
C GLY A 32 17.32 -13.49 -19.32
N ILE A 33 17.68 -13.61 -18.05
CA ILE A 33 19.07 -13.48 -17.61
C ILE A 33 19.58 -14.90 -17.38
N GLY A 34 20.59 -15.29 -18.15
CA GLY A 34 21.31 -16.53 -17.91
C GLY A 34 22.15 -16.40 -16.64
N ASN A 35 22.10 -17.40 -15.77
CA ASN A 35 22.97 -17.42 -14.60
C ASN A 35 24.42 -17.71 -15.04
N PRO A 36 25.37 -16.78 -14.81
CA PRO A 36 26.76 -16.97 -15.24
C PRO A 36 27.48 -18.10 -14.48
N VAL A 37 26.96 -18.48 -13.32
CA VAL A 37 27.48 -19.57 -12.48
C VAL A 37 26.86 -20.92 -12.86
N ASN A 38 25.60 -20.91 -13.32
CA ASN A 38 24.89 -22.10 -13.75
C ASN A 38 24.14 -21.82 -15.06
N PRO A 39 24.74 -22.08 -16.24
CA PRO A 39 24.15 -21.72 -17.53
C PRO A 39 22.83 -22.42 -17.84
N ASP A 40 22.49 -23.49 -17.11
CA ASP A 40 21.20 -24.18 -17.20
C ASP A 40 20.09 -23.50 -16.38
N GLU A 41 20.45 -22.58 -15.49
CA GLU A 41 19.51 -21.73 -14.75
C GLU A 41 19.26 -20.42 -15.49
N ASN A 42 18.13 -20.34 -16.17
CA ASN A 42 17.59 -19.07 -16.62
C ASN A 42 16.65 -18.51 -15.56
N PHE A 43 16.75 -17.20 -15.34
CA PHE A 43 15.76 -16.47 -14.55
C PHE A 43 15.17 -15.33 -15.38
N GLU A 44 13.91 -15.04 -15.12
CA GLU A 44 13.18 -13.96 -15.77
C GLU A 44 13.14 -12.77 -14.82
N ARG A 45 13.70 -11.64 -15.25
CA ARG A 45 13.61 -10.37 -14.52
C ARG A 45 12.63 -9.45 -15.22
N VAL A 46 11.72 -8.89 -14.44
CA VAL A 46 10.76 -7.88 -14.88
C VAL A 46 10.83 -6.65 -13.97
N VAL A 47 10.87 -5.47 -14.59
CA VAL A 47 10.76 -4.19 -13.90
C VAL A 47 9.45 -3.52 -14.32
N LEU A 48 8.62 -3.21 -13.32
CA LEU A 48 7.32 -2.59 -13.49
C LEU A 48 7.32 -1.22 -12.83
N TYR A 49 6.65 -0.26 -13.45
CA TYR A 49 6.41 1.05 -12.87
C TYR A 49 4.92 1.30 -12.69
N ILE A 50 4.57 1.86 -11.53
CA ILE A 50 3.24 2.38 -11.21
C ILE A 50 3.40 3.85 -10.85
N TYR A 51 2.51 4.69 -11.36
CA TYR A 51 2.57 6.14 -11.13
C TYR A 51 1.33 6.61 -10.39
N THR A 52 1.55 7.43 -9.38
CA THR A 52 0.52 8.24 -8.70
C THR A 52 0.74 9.70 -9.05
N ASP A 53 -0.06 10.61 -8.49
CA ASP A 53 0.11 12.04 -8.76
C ASP A 53 1.45 12.58 -8.24
N SER A 54 1.95 12.00 -7.14
CA SER A 54 3.15 12.45 -6.42
C SER A 54 4.33 11.49 -6.54
N HIS A 55 4.12 10.19 -6.74
CA HIS A 55 5.19 9.18 -6.67
C HIS A 55 5.22 8.23 -7.88
N CYS A 56 6.39 7.63 -8.08
CA CYS A 56 6.65 6.54 -8.99
C CYS A 56 7.17 5.35 -8.18
N TYR A 57 6.51 4.20 -8.33
CA TYR A 57 6.88 2.95 -7.69
C TYR A 57 7.50 2.02 -8.71
N SER A 58 8.75 1.64 -8.48
CA SER A 58 9.48 0.63 -9.26
C SER A 58 9.39 -0.71 -8.54
N ILE A 59 8.77 -1.70 -9.17
CA ILE A 59 8.67 -3.06 -8.64
C ILE A 59 9.57 -3.96 -9.49
N VAL A 60 10.52 -4.60 -8.83
CA VAL A 60 11.44 -5.55 -9.45
C VAL A 60 11.04 -6.96 -9.04
N ALA A 61 10.75 -7.79 -10.04
CA ALA A 61 10.39 -9.18 -9.90
C ALA A 61 11.44 -10.06 -10.59
N ILE A 62 11.96 -11.05 -9.88
CA ILE A 62 12.89 -12.04 -10.41
C ILE A 62 12.30 -13.43 -10.17
N ASP A 63 12.02 -14.16 -11.25
CA ASP A 63 11.52 -15.53 -11.22
C ASP A 63 12.67 -16.49 -11.61
N LYS A 64 13.17 -17.29 -10.66
CA LYS A 64 14.19 -18.32 -10.94
C LYS A 64 13.52 -19.68 -11.10
N ALA A 65 14.02 -20.46 -12.05
CA ALA A 65 13.51 -21.80 -12.33
C ALA A 65 13.54 -22.76 -11.11
N SER A 66 14.45 -22.52 -10.14
CA SER A 66 14.55 -23.30 -8.90
C SER A 66 13.38 -23.11 -7.92
N GLY A 67 12.47 -22.17 -8.20
CA GLY A 67 11.34 -21.84 -7.32
C GLY A 67 11.62 -20.69 -6.35
N ASP A 68 12.89 -20.36 -6.13
CA ASP A 68 13.31 -19.16 -5.42
C ASP A 68 13.12 -17.93 -6.31
N GLY A 69 12.56 -16.86 -5.79
CA GLY A 69 12.43 -15.60 -6.54
C GLY A 69 12.64 -14.42 -5.63
N TYR A 70 12.78 -13.24 -6.22
CA TYR A 70 12.87 -11.98 -5.50
C TYR A 70 11.75 -11.05 -5.91
N LEU A 71 11.22 -10.31 -4.95
CA LEU A 71 10.28 -9.22 -5.16
C LEU A 71 10.74 -8.05 -4.30
N GLY A 72 10.94 -6.90 -4.92
CA GLY A 72 11.32 -5.68 -4.23
C GLY A 72 10.59 -4.48 -4.82
N CYS A 73 10.48 -3.41 -4.03
CA CYS A 73 9.88 -2.17 -4.47
C CYS A 73 10.70 -0.98 -4.00
N GLN A 74 10.79 0.05 -4.85
CA GLN A 74 11.38 1.34 -4.54
C GLN A 74 10.39 2.43 -4.91
N VAL A 75 10.39 3.51 -4.14
CA VAL A 75 9.57 4.69 -4.43
C VAL A 75 10.45 5.89 -4.72
N SER A 76 10.01 6.74 -5.64
CA SER A 76 10.61 8.04 -5.92
C SER A 76 9.53 9.10 -6.09
N ALA A 77 9.80 10.32 -5.63
CA ALA A 77 8.97 11.48 -5.91
C ALA A 77 9.00 11.79 -7.40
N ARG A 78 7.87 12.19 -7.97
CA ARG A 78 7.77 12.61 -9.38
C ARG A 78 8.23 14.04 -9.62
N LYS A 79 8.43 14.81 -8.55
CA LYS A 79 8.87 16.21 -8.60
C LYS A 79 9.94 16.46 -7.53
N PRO A 80 11.07 17.11 -7.87
CA PRO A 80 12.04 17.56 -6.88
C PRO A 80 11.45 18.69 -6.02
N LEU A 81 12.01 18.92 -4.83
CA LEU A 81 11.70 20.11 -4.05
C LEU A 81 12.41 21.34 -4.61
N ALA A 82 11.98 22.53 -4.18
CA ALA A 82 12.61 23.78 -4.58
C ALA A 82 14.10 23.78 -4.17
N GLY A 83 14.98 23.86 -5.17
CA GLY A 83 16.43 23.81 -4.97
C GLY A 83 17.07 22.42 -5.14
N GLU A 84 16.30 21.38 -5.46
CA GLU A 84 16.81 20.05 -5.79
C GLU A 84 16.81 19.82 -7.31
N ASP A 85 17.87 19.20 -7.82
CA ASP A 85 17.99 18.69 -9.20
C ASP A 85 17.81 17.16 -9.29
N TRP A 86 17.56 16.52 -8.13
CA TRP A 86 17.33 15.09 -7.97
C TRP A 86 15.98 14.84 -7.31
N VAL A 87 15.42 13.65 -7.52
CA VAL A 87 14.16 13.24 -6.87
C VAL A 87 14.45 12.39 -5.64
N ARG A 88 13.77 12.70 -4.54
CA ARG A 88 13.85 11.89 -3.32
C ARG A 88 13.20 10.54 -3.54
N GLY A 89 13.78 9.51 -2.93
CA GLY A 89 13.24 8.16 -2.96
C GLY A 89 13.81 7.32 -1.84
N ASN A 90 13.19 6.18 -1.60
CA ASN A 90 13.62 5.21 -0.62
C ASN A 90 13.20 3.80 -1.03
N ASP A 91 13.87 2.82 -0.45
CA ASP A 91 13.46 1.43 -0.57
C ASP A 91 12.16 1.21 0.21
N LEU A 92 11.27 0.43 -0.38
CA LEU A 92 10.12 -0.17 0.28
C LEU A 92 10.44 -1.64 0.61
N PRO A 93 9.56 -2.38 1.32
CA PRO A 93 9.84 -3.76 1.68
C PRO A 93 10.23 -4.62 0.47
N ASP A 94 11.17 -5.53 0.69
CA ASP A 94 11.66 -6.47 -0.30
C ASP A 94 11.84 -7.87 0.31
N GLY A 95 12.13 -8.86 -0.54
CA GLY A 95 12.45 -10.21 -0.08
C GLY A 95 12.06 -11.30 -1.08
N PRO A 96 11.81 -12.52 -0.60
CA PRO A 96 11.43 -13.64 -1.46
C PRO A 96 10.15 -13.34 -2.24
N PHE A 97 10.09 -13.78 -3.50
CA PHE A 97 8.88 -13.65 -4.34
C PHE A 97 7.76 -14.54 -3.79
N THR A 98 7.00 -13.99 -2.87
CA THR A 98 5.95 -14.65 -2.11
C THR A 98 4.82 -13.68 -1.86
N ARG A 99 3.64 -14.23 -1.54
CA ARG A 99 2.47 -13.43 -1.20
C ARG A 99 2.73 -12.50 -0.01
N ASN A 100 3.45 -12.98 1.00
CA ASN A 100 3.78 -12.18 2.20
C ASN A 100 4.61 -10.94 1.86
N THR A 101 5.62 -11.07 0.99
CA THR A 101 6.41 -9.92 0.53
C THR A 101 5.54 -8.94 -0.26
N TRP A 102 4.64 -9.45 -1.10
CA TRP A 102 3.67 -8.60 -1.81
C TRP A 102 2.76 -7.81 -0.85
N GLU A 103 2.20 -8.46 0.18
CA GLU A 103 1.36 -7.77 1.17
C GLU A 103 2.11 -6.61 1.82
N LYS A 104 3.37 -6.84 2.23
CA LYS A 104 4.21 -5.78 2.81
C LYS A 104 4.47 -4.62 1.84
N ILE A 105 4.73 -4.93 0.57
CA ILE A 105 4.90 -3.91 -0.48
C ILE A 105 3.61 -3.12 -0.67
N LYS A 106 2.47 -3.82 -0.79
CA LYS A 106 1.15 -3.21 -0.96
C LYS A 106 0.82 -2.28 0.21
N ASP A 107 0.98 -2.74 1.44
CA ASP A 107 0.71 -1.96 2.64
C ASP A 107 1.61 -0.72 2.70
N ALA A 108 2.87 -0.86 2.30
CA ALA A 108 3.79 0.27 2.21
C ALA A 108 3.37 1.29 1.13
N ILE A 109 2.97 0.85 -0.07
CA ILE A 109 2.45 1.73 -1.13
C ILE A 109 1.22 2.48 -0.63
N ILE A 110 0.26 1.78 -0.03
CA ILE A 110 -0.96 2.39 0.50
C ILE A 110 -0.58 3.43 1.57
N GLY A 111 0.25 3.05 2.55
CA GLY A 111 0.69 3.95 3.61
C GLY A 111 1.41 5.20 3.08
N TYR A 112 2.18 5.07 2.01
CA TYR A 112 2.90 6.18 1.38
C TYR A 112 1.98 7.16 0.64
N GLU A 113 0.84 6.68 0.12
CA GLU A 113 -0.16 7.48 -0.59
C GLU A 113 -1.26 8.04 0.33
N LEU A 114 -1.39 7.56 1.57
CA LEU A 114 -2.32 8.13 2.54
C LEU A 114 -1.88 9.54 2.95
N VAL A 115 -2.85 10.46 3.02
CA VAL A 115 -2.62 11.86 3.36
C VAL A 115 -3.23 12.16 4.73
N GLU A 116 -2.49 12.88 5.56
CA GLU A 116 -2.97 13.34 6.86
C GLU A 116 -4.18 14.27 6.69
N LEU A 117 -5.22 14.04 7.49
CA LEU A 117 -6.41 14.89 7.49
C LEU A 117 -6.09 16.21 8.19
N SER A 118 -6.37 17.33 7.54
CA SER A 118 -6.41 18.62 8.21
C SER A 118 -7.62 18.66 9.15
N ILE A 119 -7.41 18.39 10.43
CA ILE A 119 -8.46 18.57 11.44
C ILE A 119 -8.61 20.07 11.65
N SER A 120 -9.61 20.69 11.02
CA SER A 120 -10.07 22.01 11.45
C SER A 120 -10.65 21.86 12.85
N GLU A 121 -10.22 22.68 13.81
CA GLU A 121 -10.86 22.75 15.14
C GLU A 121 -12.39 22.80 14.99
N PRO A 122 -13.15 22.18 15.91
CA PRO A 122 -14.60 22.22 15.82
C PRO A 122 -15.07 23.68 15.89
N CYS A 123 -15.60 24.18 14.77
CA CYS A 123 -16.37 25.42 14.70
C CYS A 123 -17.66 25.24 15.51
N CYS A 124 -17.57 25.23 16.84
CA CYS A 124 -18.72 25.05 17.72
C CYS A 124 -18.58 25.94 18.96
N GLU A 125 -18.47 27.25 18.78
CA GLU A 125 -19.00 28.16 19.81
C GLU A 125 -20.53 28.12 19.73
N GLY A 126 -21.17 27.39 20.65
CA GLY A 126 -22.58 27.64 21.01
C GLY A 126 -23.67 26.65 20.57
N VAL A 127 -23.37 25.42 20.14
CA VAL A 127 -24.43 24.44 19.82
C VAL A 127 -24.67 23.47 21.00
N PRO A 128 -25.90 23.35 21.54
CA PRO A 128 -26.23 22.35 22.55
C PRO A 128 -26.29 20.95 21.92
N TYR A 129 -25.52 20.04 22.53
CA TYR A 129 -25.57 18.58 22.47
C TYR A 129 -26.68 17.96 21.60
N SER A 130 -26.36 17.69 20.33
CA SER A 130 -26.99 16.63 19.53
C SER A 130 -25.96 16.03 18.57
N SER A 131 -25.00 15.34 19.20
CA SER A 131 -24.35 14.08 18.79
C SER A 131 -23.82 13.89 17.36
N TYR A 132 -22.93 14.76 16.88
CA TYR A 132 -21.90 14.33 15.92
C TYR A 132 -20.54 14.85 16.34
N THR A 133 -20.04 14.34 17.46
CA THR A 133 -18.62 14.43 17.79
C THR A 133 -17.90 13.56 16.76
N ARG A 134 -17.11 14.17 15.87
CA ARG A 134 -16.13 13.41 15.09
C ARG A 134 -15.15 12.81 16.10
N CYS A 135 -15.32 11.53 16.44
CA CYS A 135 -14.36 10.84 17.28
C CYS A 135 -13.03 10.79 16.53
N SER A 136 -11.96 11.30 17.15
CA SER A 136 -10.61 10.99 16.69
C SER A 136 -10.47 9.47 16.64
N ALA A 137 -9.80 8.92 15.61
CA ALA A 137 -9.50 7.50 15.54
C ALA A 137 -8.78 7.01 16.81
N GLU A 138 -8.00 7.87 17.44
CA GLU A 138 -7.30 7.60 18.71
C GLU A 138 -8.29 7.36 19.86
N ALA A 139 -9.42 8.07 19.89
CA ALA A 139 -10.45 7.86 20.91
C ALA A 139 -11.11 6.47 20.75
N VAL A 140 -11.32 6.03 19.50
CA VAL A 140 -11.90 4.71 19.20
C VAL A 140 -10.95 3.56 19.55
N ILE A 141 -9.64 3.75 19.38
CA ILE A 141 -8.63 2.71 19.65
C ILE A 141 -8.36 2.56 21.15
N THR A 142 -8.54 3.63 21.93
CA THR A 142 -8.23 3.65 23.38
C THR A 142 -9.43 3.28 24.27
N GLU A 143 -10.65 3.30 23.75
CA GLU A 143 -11.82 2.80 24.45
C GLU A 143 -11.75 1.27 24.57
N ARG A 144 -11.28 0.79 25.74
CA ARG A 144 -11.58 -0.58 26.20
C ARG A 144 -13.10 -0.76 26.12
N PRO A 145 -13.60 -1.93 25.68
CA PRO A 145 -15.04 -2.16 25.56
C PRO A 145 -15.69 -1.91 26.91
N THR A 146 -16.41 -0.81 27.03
CA THR A 146 -17.16 -0.45 28.22
C THR A 146 -18.24 -1.52 28.41
N GLU A 147 -18.20 -2.16 29.58
CA GLU A 147 -19.23 -3.07 30.04
C GLU A 147 -20.61 -2.45 29.81
N ALA A 148 -21.51 -3.23 29.25
CA ALA A 148 -22.87 -2.84 28.91
C ALA A 148 -23.53 -2.11 30.08
N CYS A 149 -23.87 -0.83 29.89
CA CYS A 149 -24.73 -0.10 30.81
C CYS A 149 -26.07 -0.84 30.89
N SER A 150 -26.27 -1.54 32.01
CA SER A 150 -27.55 -2.09 32.40
C SER A 150 -28.45 -0.91 32.77
N ILE A 151 -29.46 -0.65 31.94
CA ILE A 151 -30.49 0.35 32.23
C ILE A 151 -31.42 -0.28 33.27
N ASP A 152 -31.20 0.10 34.52
CA ASP A 152 -32.07 -0.28 35.64
C ASP A 152 -33.35 0.57 35.54
N SER A 153 -34.43 -0.03 35.03
CA SER A 153 -35.74 0.63 34.94
C SER A 153 -36.39 0.66 36.32
N LYS A 154 -36.30 1.79 37.01
CA LYS A 154 -37.25 2.15 38.07
C LYS A 154 -37.86 3.50 37.74
N ASP A 155 -39.12 3.47 37.32
CA ASP A 155 -40.16 4.36 37.84
C ASP A 155 -41.50 4.03 37.15
N LYS A 156 -42.38 3.34 37.88
CA LYS A 156 -43.83 3.43 37.66
C LYS A 156 -44.49 3.84 38.97
N LYS A 157 -44.86 5.11 39.02
CA LYS A 157 -45.78 5.73 39.97
C LYS A 157 -47.20 5.31 39.62
N THR A 158 -47.96 4.84 40.60
CA THR A 158 -49.42 5.05 40.70
C THR A 158 -49.78 5.16 42.16
#